data_AF-A0A918BTI7-F1
#
_entry.id   AF-A0A918BTI7-F1
#
_cell.length_a   1.000
_cell.length_b   1.000
_cell.length_c   1.000
_cell.angle_alpha   90.00
_cell.angle_beta   90.00
_cell.angle_gamma   90.00
#
_symmetry.space_group_name_H-M   'P 1'
#
loop_
_entity.id
_entity.type
_entity.pdbx_description
1 polymer ?
#
loop_
_entity_poly.entity_id
_entity_poly.type
_entity_poly.pdbx_seq_one_letter_code
_entity_poly.pdbx_strand_id
1 'polypeptide(L)'
;MAGALAAGVLVAGVVTLGPPAVYFLTGYGCGDAEDRLAGVLAGEGVLEAEPEWAEREESYRSCDDDDLFVVAGARYELAGSAADSSRSVLGHYRQAALADGWQAHSTAGCFTKAVGGTTAYLQVENPADGGFHVEIVAQRDGSQWC
;
A
#
# COMPACT_ATOMS: atom_id res chain seq x y z
N MET A 1 -37.23 -5.30 -76.93
CA MET A 1 -36.19 -4.59 -76.18
C MET A 1 -36.59 -4.64 -74.72
N ALA A 2 -35.97 -5.54 -73.93
CA ALA A 2 -36.34 -5.79 -72.55
C ALA A 2 -35.67 -4.76 -71.64
N GLY A 3 -36.47 -3.93 -70.97
CA GLY A 3 -36.04 -2.92 -70.01
C GLY A 3 -35.82 -3.52 -68.63
N ALA A 4 -34.76 -3.05 -67.98
CA ALA A 4 -34.17 -3.56 -66.75
C ALA A 4 -35.11 -3.56 -65.52
N LEU A 5 -35.04 -4.64 -64.74
CA LEU A 5 -35.57 -4.72 -63.38
C LEU A 5 -34.66 -3.91 -62.45
N ALA A 6 -35.23 -2.91 -61.78
CA ALA A 6 -34.56 -2.12 -60.75
C ALA A 6 -34.35 -2.98 -59.50
N ALA A 7 -33.09 -3.22 -59.15
CA ALA A 7 -32.69 -3.80 -57.87
C ALA A 7 -32.81 -2.72 -56.79
N GLY A 8 -33.83 -2.84 -55.93
CA GLY A 8 -33.97 -2.00 -54.74
C GLY A 8 -32.86 -2.34 -53.73
N VAL A 9 -31.99 -1.38 -53.47
CA VAL A 9 -30.99 -1.45 -52.40
C VAL A 9 -31.71 -1.22 -51.07
N LEU A 10 -31.88 -2.30 -50.29
CA LEU A 10 -32.21 -2.20 -48.87
C LEU A 10 -30.97 -1.68 -48.13
N VAL A 11 -30.98 -0.40 -47.79
CA VAL A 11 -30.02 0.14 -46.81
C VAL A 11 -30.46 -0.34 -45.44
N ALA A 12 -29.96 -1.50 -45.03
CA ALA A 12 -30.03 -1.93 -43.65
C ALA A 12 -29.18 -0.98 -42.81
N GLY A 13 -29.83 -0.04 -42.12
CA GLY A 13 -29.20 0.83 -41.14
C GLY A 13 -28.63 -0.03 -40.02
N VAL A 14 -27.31 -0.25 -40.04
CA VAL A 14 -26.59 -0.82 -38.91
C VAL A 14 -26.59 0.24 -37.82
N VAL A 15 -27.54 0.14 -36.89
CA VAL A 15 -27.40 0.78 -35.58
C VAL A 15 -26.26 0.04 -34.91
N THR A 16 -25.05 0.58 -35.01
CA THR A 16 -23.93 0.15 -34.19
C THR A 16 -24.29 0.49 -32.75
N LEU A 17 -24.89 -0.47 -32.05
CA LEU A 17 -24.81 -0.55 -30.60
C LEU A 17 -23.32 -0.65 -30.29
N GLY A 18 -22.68 0.50 -30.08
CA GLY A 18 -21.32 0.55 -29.57
C GLY A 18 -21.25 -0.29 -28.29
N PRO A 19 -20.13 -1.00 -28.04
CA PRO A 19 -20.02 -1.82 -26.85
C PRO A 19 -20.32 -0.95 -25.62
N PRO A 20 -21.14 -1.44 -24.67
CA PRO A 20 -21.42 -0.70 -23.45
C PRO A 20 -20.07 -0.34 -22.85
N ALA A 21 -19.85 0.96 -22.74
CA ALA A 21 -18.66 1.55 -22.22
C ALA A 21 -18.42 0.89 -20.84
N VAL A 22 -17.34 0.10 -20.74
CA VAL A 22 -16.96 -0.66 -19.55
C VAL A 22 -16.45 0.35 -18.51
N TYR A 23 -17.36 1.11 -17.92
CA TYR A 23 -17.05 2.28 -17.07
C TYR A 23 -17.20 2.03 -15.57
N PHE A 24 -17.31 0.78 -15.11
CA PHE A 24 -17.83 0.55 -13.75
C PHE A 24 -17.16 -0.50 -12.87
N LEU A 25 -15.90 -0.89 -13.09
CA LEU A 25 -15.17 -1.74 -12.11
C LEU A 25 -13.66 -1.46 -11.97
N THR A 26 -13.15 -0.31 -12.40
CA THR A 26 -11.71 0.04 -12.26
C THR A 26 -11.44 1.18 -11.28
N GLY A 27 -12.48 1.71 -10.62
CA GLY A 27 -12.37 2.81 -9.64
C GLY A 27 -12.47 2.34 -8.19
N TYR A 28 -11.90 1.18 -7.90
CA TYR A 28 -11.61 0.72 -6.54
C TYR A 28 -10.15 0.28 -6.55
N GLY A 29 -9.23 1.21 -6.29
CA GLY A 29 -7.80 0.94 -6.30
C GLY A 29 -6.96 2.20 -6.43
N CYS A 30 -5.67 2.09 -6.11
CA CYS A 30 -4.74 3.23 -6.05
C CYS A 30 -4.84 4.12 -7.30
N GLY A 31 -4.99 5.43 -7.10
CA GLY A 31 -4.64 6.39 -8.13
C GLY A 31 -3.12 6.48 -8.34
N ASP A 32 -2.71 7.23 -9.37
CA ASP A 32 -1.29 7.43 -9.72
C ASP A 32 -0.48 8.14 -8.61
N ALA A 33 -1.15 8.86 -7.71
CA ALA A 33 -0.50 9.57 -6.62
C ALA A 33 -0.22 8.60 -5.45
N GLU A 34 -1.19 7.76 -5.14
CA GLU A 34 -1.16 6.69 -4.14
C GLU A 34 -0.10 5.65 -4.50
N ASP A 35 -0.09 5.14 -5.74
CA ASP A 35 0.88 4.14 -6.18
C ASP A 35 2.33 4.67 -6.09
N ARG A 36 2.52 5.93 -6.49
CA ARG A 36 3.83 6.59 -6.41
C ARG A 36 4.26 6.78 -4.97
N LEU A 37 3.35 7.21 -4.08
CA LEU A 37 3.64 7.32 -2.66
C LEU A 37 3.94 5.94 -2.06
N ALA A 38 3.21 4.89 -2.43
CA ALA A 38 3.42 3.52 -1.97
C ALA A 38 4.82 3.02 -2.34
N GLY A 39 5.28 3.35 -3.55
CA GLY A 39 6.66 3.08 -3.98
C GLY A 39 7.71 3.83 -3.15
N VAL A 40 7.43 5.10 -2.78
CA VAL A 40 8.32 5.88 -1.90
C VAL A 40 8.36 5.28 -0.49
N LEU A 41 7.21 4.98 0.12
CA LEU A 41 7.14 4.41 1.46
C LEU A 41 7.84 3.04 1.54
N ALA A 42 7.63 2.18 0.53
CA ALA A 42 8.28 0.87 0.47
C ALA A 42 9.81 0.95 0.30
N GLY A 43 10.33 2.10 -0.16
CA GLY A 43 11.77 2.34 -0.27
C GLY A 43 12.41 2.91 0.99
N GLU A 44 11.67 3.14 2.07
CA GLU A 44 12.21 3.67 3.32
C GLU A 44 13.13 2.64 3.98
N GLY A 45 14.34 3.07 4.35
CA GLY A 45 15.40 2.18 4.84
C GLY A 45 15.02 1.43 6.11
N VAL A 46 14.11 1.98 6.92
CA VAL A 46 13.59 1.29 8.12
C VAL A 46 12.86 -0.01 7.79
N LEU A 47 12.19 -0.13 6.63
CA LEU A 47 11.53 -1.38 6.23
C LEU A 47 12.55 -2.45 5.80
N GLU A 48 13.72 -2.04 5.32
CA GLU A 48 14.82 -2.93 4.95
C GLU A 48 15.70 -3.35 6.12
N ALA A 49 15.49 -2.78 7.32
CA ALA A 49 16.22 -3.13 8.52
C ALA A 49 15.75 -4.46 9.13
N GLU A 50 15.86 -5.55 8.39
CA GLU A 50 15.52 -6.90 8.85
C GLU A 50 16.44 -7.35 10.01
N PRO A 51 15.89 -7.83 11.13
CA PRO A 51 16.70 -8.35 12.23
C PRO A 51 17.20 -9.77 11.94
N GLU A 52 18.42 -10.09 12.38
CA GLU A 52 19.04 -11.42 12.17
C GLU A 52 18.29 -12.60 12.81
N TRP A 53 17.38 -12.33 13.75
CA TRP A 53 16.61 -13.32 14.52
C TRP A 53 15.15 -13.46 14.05
N ALA A 54 14.79 -12.85 12.92
CA ALA A 54 13.51 -13.04 12.29
C ALA A 54 13.70 -13.28 10.79
N GLU A 55 12.75 -13.98 10.18
CA GLU A 55 12.71 -14.16 8.74
C GLU A 55 11.54 -13.35 8.18
N ARG A 56 11.79 -12.56 7.13
CA ARG A 56 10.73 -11.87 6.41
C ARG A 56 9.82 -12.87 5.70
N GLU A 57 8.54 -12.89 6.07
CA GLU A 57 7.50 -13.66 5.38
C GLU A 57 7.10 -12.95 4.08
N GLU A 58 6.80 -11.65 4.18
CA GLU A 58 6.33 -10.85 3.06
C GLU A 58 6.67 -9.37 3.20
N SER A 59 6.72 -8.69 2.06
CA SER A 59 6.61 -7.23 1.96
C SER A 59 5.33 -6.90 1.20
N TYR A 60 4.59 -5.92 1.68
CA TYR A 60 3.30 -5.55 1.12
C TYR A 60 3.16 -4.04 0.93
N ARG A 61 2.25 -3.68 0.01
CA ARG A 61 1.80 -2.32 -0.24
C ARG A 61 0.29 -2.34 -0.43
N SER A 62 -0.42 -1.38 0.15
CA SER A 62 -1.85 -1.17 -0.11
C SER A 62 -2.15 0.32 -0.16
N CYS A 63 -3.34 0.66 -0.64
CA CYS A 63 -3.81 2.02 -0.72
C CYS A 63 -5.34 2.07 -0.69
N ASP A 64 -5.87 3.26 -0.43
CA ASP A 64 -7.25 3.66 -0.71
C ASP A 64 -7.27 4.97 -1.52
N ASP A 65 -8.27 5.15 -2.38
CA ASP A 65 -8.28 6.17 -3.45
C ASP A 65 -8.97 7.50 -3.08
N ASP A 66 -9.51 7.63 -1.87
CA ASP A 66 -10.26 8.79 -1.43
C ASP A 66 -9.44 9.79 -0.58
N ASP A 67 -8.47 9.33 0.22
CA ASP A 67 -7.74 10.18 1.18
C ASP A 67 -6.20 10.05 1.16
N LEU A 68 -5.64 9.54 0.05
CA LEU A 68 -4.21 9.17 -0.05
C LEU A 68 -3.77 8.27 1.10
N PHE A 69 -4.67 7.39 1.52
CA PHE A 69 -4.34 6.33 2.47
C PHE A 69 -3.40 5.37 1.77
N VAL A 70 -2.16 5.27 2.24
CA VAL A 70 -1.15 4.40 1.65
C VAL A 70 -0.41 3.67 2.76
N VAL A 71 -0.27 2.36 2.59
CA VAL A 71 0.46 1.49 3.50
C VAL A 71 1.60 0.81 2.75
N ALA A 72 2.77 0.76 3.38
CA ALA A 72 3.86 -0.13 2.98
C ALA A 72 4.44 -0.79 4.22
N GLY A 73 4.73 -2.08 4.16
CA GLY A 73 5.21 -2.79 5.34
C GLY A 73 5.82 -4.14 5.02
N ALA A 74 6.23 -4.80 6.09
CA ALA A 74 6.74 -6.17 6.06
C ALA A 74 6.25 -6.95 7.28
N ARG A 75 6.05 -8.25 7.08
CA ARG A 75 5.69 -9.21 8.11
C ARG A 75 6.85 -10.17 8.31
N TYR A 76 7.10 -10.52 9.58
CA TYR A 76 8.22 -11.34 9.99
C TYR A 76 7.78 -12.48 10.91
N GLU A 77 8.41 -13.63 10.75
CA GLU A 77 8.32 -14.78 11.66
C GLU A 77 9.52 -14.76 12.62
N LEU A 78 9.30 -14.95 13.92
CA LEU A 78 10.39 -15.00 14.90
C LEU A 78 11.06 -16.37 14.90
N ALA A 79 12.38 -16.40 14.77
CA ALA A 79 13.16 -17.62 14.97
C ALA A 79 13.34 -17.89 16.49
N GLY A 80 12.38 -18.55 17.13
CA GLY A 80 12.52 -19.07 18.51
C GLY A 80 11.43 -18.61 19.51
N SER A 81 11.72 -18.73 20.82
CA SER A 81 10.70 -18.50 21.86
C SER A 81 10.45 -17.01 22.14
N ALA A 82 9.22 -16.58 21.90
CA ALA A 82 8.69 -15.20 21.96
C ALA A 82 8.78 -14.43 23.31
N ALA A 83 9.37 -14.99 24.37
CA ALA A 83 9.32 -14.35 25.70
C ALA A 83 10.19 -13.08 25.83
N ASP A 84 11.23 -12.93 25.00
CA ASP A 84 12.09 -11.74 24.93
C ASP A 84 11.94 -10.96 23.60
N SER A 85 11.02 -11.36 22.73
CA SER A 85 10.91 -10.82 21.37
C SER A 85 10.39 -9.39 21.35
N SER A 86 9.33 -9.04 22.08
CA SER A 86 8.72 -7.70 21.98
C SER A 86 9.69 -6.57 22.33
N ARG A 87 10.50 -6.74 23.39
CA ARG A 87 11.51 -5.72 23.76
C ARG A 87 12.63 -5.65 22.71
N SER A 88 13.04 -6.79 22.18
CA SER A 88 14.09 -6.88 21.17
C SER A 88 13.63 -6.27 19.84
N VAL A 89 12.42 -6.58 19.38
CA VAL A 89 11.74 -6.00 18.22
C VAL A 89 11.64 -4.48 18.35
N LEU A 90 11.04 -3.99 19.45
CA LEU A 90 10.90 -2.55 19.67
C LEU A 90 12.25 -1.84 19.79
N GLY A 91 13.24 -2.48 20.42
CA GLY A 91 14.59 -1.95 20.55
C GLY A 91 15.35 -1.87 19.22
N HIS A 92 15.19 -2.89 18.36
CA HIS A 92 15.77 -2.95 17.02
C HIS A 92 15.17 -1.86 16.12
N TYR A 93 13.84 -1.83 15.98
CA TYR A 93 13.20 -0.84 15.11
C TYR A 93 13.26 0.58 15.64
N ARG A 94 13.37 0.78 16.97
CA ARG A 94 13.71 2.11 17.50
C ARG A 94 15.06 2.60 16.99
N GLN A 95 16.09 1.74 16.97
CA GLN A 95 17.40 2.13 16.47
C GLN A 95 17.37 2.38 14.96
N ALA A 96 16.75 1.48 14.20
CA ALA A 96 16.60 1.62 12.75
C ALA A 96 15.84 2.89 12.36
N ALA A 97 14.68 3.15 12.99
CA ALA A 97 13.86 4.32 12.73
C ALA A 97 14.63 5.62 13.01
N LEU A 98 15.30 5.72 14.17
CA LEU A 98 16.09 6.90 14.51
C LEU A 98 17.28 7.11 13.55
N ALA A 99 17.94 6.03 13.11
CA ALA A 99 19.02 6.09 12.13
C ALA A 99 18.53 6.55 10.74
N ASP A 100 17.29 6.21 10.39
CA ASP A 100 16.62 6.59 9.15
C ASP A 100 15.86 7.94 9.27
N GLY A 101 16.11 8.71 10.34
CA GLY A 101 15.58 10.07 10.51
C GLY A 101 14.13 10.17 10.98
N TRP A 102 13.55 9.06 11.44
CA TRP A 102 12.23 9.06 12.07
C TRP A 102 12.29 9.63 13.49
N GLN A 103 11.19 10.23 13.93
CA GLN A 103 11.03 10.85 15.24
C GLN A 103 10.17 9.96 16.13
N ALA A 104 10.62 9.67 17.35
CA ALA A 104 9.84 8.84 18.28
C ALA A 104 8.55 9.53 18.72
N HIS A 105 7.45 8.79 18.72
CA HIS A 105 6.18 9.22 19.31
C HIS A 105 6.13 8.88 20.82
N SER A 106 5.13 9.37 21.55
CA SER A 106 4.87 8.96 22.94
C SER A 106 4.44 7.49 23.05
N THR A 107 3.86 6.96 21.98
CA THR A 107 3.42 5.55 21.88
C THR A 107 4.62 4.69 21.53
N ALA A 108 4.90 3.66 22.34
CA ALA A 108 6.02 2.77 22.11
C ALA A 108 5.85 2.00 20.79
N GLY A 109 6.91 1.94 19.98
CA GLY A 109 6.84 1.31 18.65
C GLY A 109 6.25 2.21 17.57
N CYS A 110 5.91 3.46 17.89
CA CYS A 110 5.41 4.42 16.91
C CYS A 110 6.41 5.56 16.65
N PHE A 111 6.57 5.92 15.39
CA PHE A 111 7.47 6.98 14.94
C PHE A 111 6.86 7.78 13.79
N THR A 112 7.32 9.00 13.59
CA THR A 112 6.83 9.87 12.51
C THR A 112 7.97 10.42 11.66
N LYS A 113 7.70 10.62 10.37
CA LYS A 113 8.62 11.24 9.41
C LYS A 113 7.83 11.93 8.31
N ALA A 114 8.37 13.02 7.78
CA ALA A 114 7.82 13.62 6.57
C ALA A 114 8.33 12.83 5.35
N VAL A 115 7.44 12.17 4.62
CA VAL A 115 7.76 11.35 3.44
C VAL A 115 6.79 11.72 2.32
N GLY A 116 7.31 11.94 1.10
CA GLY A 116 6.46 12.25 -0.06
C GLY A 116 5.59 13.52 0.09
N GLY A 117 5.97 14.45 0.96
CA GLY A 117 5.20 15.68 1.24
C GLY A 117 4.02 15.50 2.20
N THR A 118 3.90 14.35 2.87
CA THR A 118 2.93 14.10 3.93
C THR A 118 3.60 13.57 5.19
N THR A 119 2.88 13.57 6.31
CA THR A 119 3.33 12.87 7.53
C THR A 119 3.07 11.38 7.35
N ALA A 120 4.11 10.58 7.52
CA ALA A 120 4.03 9.13 7.60
C ALA A 120 4.25 8.68 9.05
N TYR A 121 3.57 7.60 9.42
CA TYR A 121 3.61 6.96 10.73
C TYR A 121 4.17 5.56 10.58
N LEU A 122 5.29 5.27 11.25
CA LEU A 122 5.86 3.93 11.35
C LEU A 122 5.33 3.27 12.61
N GLN A 123 4.75 2.10 12.49
CA GLN A 123 4.25 1.28 13.59
C GLN A 123 4.97 -0.07 13.60
N VAL A 124 5.24 -0.56 14.82
CA VAL A 124 5.83 -1.86 15.07
C VAL A 124 4.92 -2.59 16.05
N GLU A 125 4.19 -3.58 15.57
CA GLU A 125 3.29 -4.37 16.41
C GLU A 125 3.65 -5.86 16.41
N ASN A 126 3.49 -6.49 17.57
CA ASN A 126 3.72 -7.91 17.72
C ASN A 126 2.35 -8.62 17.78
N PRO A 127 1.95 -9.43 16.79
CA PRO A 127 0.86 -10.35 16.95
C PRO A 127 1.16 -11.35 18.07
N ALA A 128 0.10 -11.86 18.70
CA ALA A 128 0.20 -12.84 19.78
C ALA A 128 0.79 -14.20 19.33
N ASP A 129 1.01 -14.40 18.03
CA ASP A 129 1.24 -15.69 17.38
C ASP A 129 2.69 -15.91 16.92
N GLY A 130 3.68 -15.22 17.51
CA GLY A 130 5.10 -15.51 17.27
C GLY A 130 5.72 -14.82 16.05
N GLY A 131 5.07 -13.79 15.51
CA GLY A 131 5.62 -12.90 14.47
C GLY A 131 5.63 -11.44 14.92
N PHE A 132 5.90 -10.53 13.98
CA PHE A 132 5.68 -9.08 14.08
C PHE A 132 5.51 -8.45 12.69
N HIS A 133 4.85 -7.30 12.66
CA HIS A 133 4.79 -6.46 11.46
C HIS A 133 5.38 -5.08 11.72
N VAL A 134 5.90 -4.51 10.65
CA VAL A 134 6.43 -3.16 10.62
C VAL A 134 5.80 -2.49 9.42
N GLU A 135 5.09 -1.42 9.68
CA GLU A 135 4.32 -0.74 8.65
C GLU A 135 4.48 0.76 8.72
N ILE A 136 4.48 1.37 7.54
CA ILE A 136 4.41 2.80 7.35
C ILE A 136 3.04 3.12 6.76
N VAL A 137 2.29 3.95 7.47
CA VAL A 137 1.00 4.48 7.03
C VAL A 137 1.16 5.97 6.74
N ALA A 138 0.69 6.41 5.58
CA ALA A 138 0.59 7.81 5.23
C ALA A 138 -0.85 8.12 4.83
N GLN A 139 -1.39 9.23 5.35
CA GLN A 139 -2.70 9.75 4.95
C GLN A 139 -2.81 11.25 5.21
N ARG A 140 -3.78 11.91 4.59
CA ARG A 140 -3.93 13.38 4.65
C ARG A 140 -4.97 13.91 5.64
N ASP A 141 -5.88 13.06 6.10
CA ASP A 141 -7.00 13.45 6.98
C ASP A 141 -6.57 13.90 8.40
N GLY A 142 -5.29 13.70 8.77
CA GLY A 142 -4.74 14.04 10.08
C GLY A 142 -5.04 13.03 11.19
N SER A 143 -5.53 11.82 10.89
CA SER A 143 -5.66 10.80 11.93
C SER A 143 -4.29 10.38 12.47
N GLN A 144 -4.27 10.04 13.76
CA GLN A 144 -3.07 9.62 14.47
C GLN A 144 -3.01 8.10 14.44
N TRP A 145 -2.07 7.55 13.67
CA TRP A 145 -1.76 6.11 13.63
C TRP A 145 -0.73 5.75 14.72
N CYS A 146 -0.85 6.45 15.86
CA CYS A 146 -0.12 6.29 17.10
C CYS A 146 -1.06 6.71 18.25
#